data_AF-A0A560H809-F1
#
_entry.id   AF-A0A560H809-F1
#
_cell.length_a   1.000
_cell.length_b   1.000
_cell.length_c   1.000
_cell.angle_alpha   90.00
_cell.angle_beta   90.00
_cell.angle_gamma   90.00
#
_symmetry.space_group_name_H-M   'P 1'
#
loop_
_entity.id
_entity.type
_entity.pdbx_description
1 polymer ?
#
loop_
_entity_poly.entity_id
_entity_poly.type
_entity_poly.pdbx_seq_one_letter_code
_entity_poly.pdbx_strand_id
1 'polypeptide(L)'
;MTDGTNAEGTGAAPAAMDARDHQRWDEWQEDLRIMLSYAAGRGLALERAVIDTAVRVTAIPPERLSLEDKQELWVAYQALSVVIAPATSASLRHLREFRRDMGLAGWWHSLTRAGLVQRTIRSGVAWLVGVALVTAIVQIHAVNGTNLLTQTGVRKLLFIEGAVAQRPMDDTAAGGGGPTQAAAEEPLVQLRRHAAAQLLAPWICHPLSRVVTLSFDAHGYCQRRETVSTVSPAAPVGASSEDPDTILLHTVELAWSAGTALTLYVLPALFGLLGACAYIARVLTDAVVNASLLPQLGFRMVLRRALGLTLGLSTGLFYKSVVATIEPTASAQISLLGAAFLAGYSVEAVFTMFDSAVDKLRDVFKARDTAPRPAALGAAAHRQAAPKVAEG
;
A
#
# COMPACT_ATOMS: atom_id res chain seq x y z
N MET A 1 -60.56 13.99 53.95
CA MET A 1 -60.80 13.23 52.72
C MET A 1 -59.81 13.74 51.68
N THR A 2 -58.61 13.18 51.70
CA THR A 2 -57.57 13.42 50.69
C THR A 2 -56.79 12.11 50.61
N ASP A 3 -56.70 11.61 49.39
CA ASP A 3 -56.18 10.32 48.98
C ASP A 3 -54.81 9.97 49.56
N GLY A 4 -54.72 8.75 50.08
CA GLY A 4 -53.47 8.07 50.41
C GLY A 4 -53.22 6.95 49.40
N THR A 5 -52.74 7.31 48.21
CA THR A 5 -52.32 6.36 47.17
C THR A 5 -50.80 6.23 47.23
N ASN A 6 -50.30 5.48 48.21
CA ASN A 6 -48.88 5.11 48.24
C ASN A 6 -48.70 3.83 47.42
N ALA A 7 -48.09 3.99 46.25
CA ALA A 7 -47.75 2.94 45.33
C ALA A 7 -46.73 1.96 45.94
N GLU A 8 -47.15 0.71 46.12
CA GLU A 8 -46.26 -0.44 46.29
C GLU A 8 -45.53 -0.70 44.97
N GLY A 9 -44.24 -0.34 44.93
CA GLY A 9 -43.40 -0.49 43.74
C GLY A 9 -41.96 -0.79 44.12
N THR A 10 -41.70 -1.90 44.84
CA THR A 10 -40.35 -2.17 45.38
C THR A 10 -39.98 -3.67 45.52
N GLY A 11 -40.48 -4.55 44.63
CA GLY A 11 -40.23 -6.01 44.75
C GLY A 11 -39.30 -6.67 43.71
N ALA A 12 -39.05 -6.06 42.54
CA ALA A 12 -38.48 -6.78 41.39
C ALA A 12 -36.95 -6.61 41.17
N ALA A 13 -36.26 -5.81 41.98
CA ALA A 13 -34.84 -5.51 41.79
C ALA A 13 -33.83 -6.62 42.19
N PRO A 14 -34.01 -7.44 43.24
CA PRO A 14 -32.93 -8.32 43.72
C PRO A 14 -32.62 -9.48 42.76
N ALA A 15 -33.65 -10.07 42.13
CA ALA A 15 -33.46 -11.23 41.24
C ALA A 15 -32.65 -10.90 39.97
N ALA A 16 -32.74 -9.66 39.46
CA ALA A 16 -32.02 -9.24 38.27
C ALA A 16 -30.52 -9.00 38.53
N MET A 17 -30.16 -8.63 39.76
CA MET A 17 -28.76 -8.42 40.15
C MET A 17 -28.03 -9.76 40.28
N ASP A 18 -28.68 -10.73 40.95
CA ASP A 18 -28.12 -12.09 41.08
C ASP A 18 -27.87 -12.71 39.71
N ALA A 19 -28.80 -12.60 38.76
CA ALA A 19 -28.64 -13.19 37.43
C ALA A 19 -27.39 -12.69 36.67
N ARG A 20 -27.06 -11.39 36.76
CA ARG A 20 -25.87 -10.83 36.11
C ARG A 20 -24.57 -11.29 36.75
N ASP A 21 -24.57 -11.46 38.07
CA ASP A 21 -23.40 -11.95 38.79
C ASP A 21 -23.12 -13.41 38.44
N HIS A 22 -24.14 -14.27 38.37
CA HIS A 22 -24.00 -15.66 37.94
C HIS A 22 -23.40 -15.76 36.53
N GLN A 23 -23.87 -14.93 35.58
CA GLN A 23 -23.31 -14.90 34.23
C GLN A 23 -21.82 -14.53 34.22
N ARG A 24 -21.39 -13.56 35.03
CA ARG A 24 -19.97 -13.17 35.11
C ARG A 24 -19.09 -14.30 35.64
N TRP A 25 -19.56 -15.03 36.66
CA TRP A 25 -18.81 -16.15 37.24
C TRP A 25 -18.69 -17.32 36.27
N ASP A 26 -19.75 -17.61 35.51
CA ASP A 26 -19.71 -18.61 34.44
C ASP A 26 -18.68 -18.24 33.34
N GLU A 27 -18.69 -16.98 32.89
CA GLU A 27 -17.71 -16.48 31.93
C GLU A 27 -16.26 -16.62 32.42
N TRP A 28 -16.01 -16.38 33.72
CA TRP A 28 -14.69 -16.51 34.33
C TRP A 28 -14.25 -17.95 34.51
N GLN A 29 -15.16 -18.85 34.90
CA GLN A 29 -14.86 -20.28 34.96
C GLN A 29 -14.51 -20.83 33.58
N GLU A 30 -15.23 -20.44 32.53
CA GLU A 30 -14.91 -20.86 31.16
C GLU A 30 -13.58 -20.27 30.68
N ASP A 31 -13.30 -19.01 30.99
CA ASP A 31 -11.99 -18.41 30.69
C ASP A 31 -10.86 -19.16 31.40
N LEU A 32 -11.02 -19.52 32.66
CA LEU A 32 -10.03 -20.31 33.41
C LEU A 32 -9.78 -21.67 32.76
N ARG A 33 -10.85 -22.38 32.33
CA ARG A 33 -10.72 -23.66 31.60
C ARG A 33 -9.96 -23.47 30.29
N ILE A 34 -10.28 -22.42 29.54
CA ILE A 34 -9.60 -22.09 28.28
C ILE A 34 -8.10 -21.82 28.53
N MET A 35 -7.77 -20.99 29.52
CA MET A 35 -6.39 -20.64 29.88
C MET A 35 -5.60 -21.88 30.34
N LEU A 36 -6.21 -22.73 31.18
CA LEU A 36 -5.60 -23.97 31.64
C LEU A 36 -5.33 -24.94 30.48
N SER A 37 -6.31 -25.11 29.58
CA SER A 37 -6.16 -25.96 28.39
C SER A 37 -5.05 -25.45 27.46
N TYR A 38 -4.92 -24.12 27.31
CA TYR A 38 -3.88 -23.49 26.53
C TYR A 38 -2.50 -23.70 27.14
N ALA A 39 -2.36 -23.45 28.45
CA ALA A 39 -1.11 -23.61 29.17
C ALA A 39 -0.63 -25.08 29.14
N ALA A 40 -1.54 -26.02 29.37
CA ALA A 40 -1.25 -27.45 29.25
C ALA A 40 -0.84 -27.84 27.82
N GLY A 41 -1.56 -27.37 26.80
CA GLY A 41 -1.24 -27.65 25.39
C GLY A 41 0.08 -27.04 24.92
N ARG A 42 0.58 -26.01 25.60
CA ARG A 42 1.89 -25.38 25.35
C ARG A 42 3.02 -25.94 26.20
N GLY A 43 2.72 -26.83 27.15
CA GLY A 43 3.71 -27.32 28.11
C GLY A 43 4.26 -26.23 29.03
N LEU A 44 3.46 -25.21 29.35
CA LEU A 44 3.88 -24.17 30.31
C LEU A 44 3.96 -24.77 31.72
N ALA A 45 5.03 -24.47 32.44
CA ALA A 45 5.20 -24.89 33.82
C ALA A 45 4.19 -24.13 34.69
N LEU A 46 3.22 -24.87 35.23
CA LEU A 46 2.21 -24.37 36.15
C LEU A 46 2.47 -24.93 37.54
N GLU A 47 2.32 -24.09 38.55
CA GLU A 47 2.35 -24.56 39.93
C GLU A 47 1.17 -25.50 40.17
N ARG A 48 1.45 -26.66 40.78
CA ARG A 48 0.45 -27.69 41.02
C ARG A 48 -0.75 -27.17 41.81
N ALA A 49 -0.51 -26.29 42.78
CA ALA A 49 -1.58 -25.64 43.56
C ALA A 49 -2.55 -24.83 42.68
N VAL A 50 -2.05 -24.13 41.65
CA VAL A 50 -2.89 -23.36 40.72
C VAL A 50 -3.72 -24.29 39.86
N ILE A 51 -3.15 -25.41 39.38
CA ILE A 51 -3.88 -26.43 38.60
C ILE A 51 -4.99 -27.04 39.45
N ASP A 52 -4.67 -27.50 40.67
CA ASP A 52 -5.61 -28.19 41.55
C ASP A 52 -6.79 -27.26 41.93
N THR A 53 -6.50 -26.00 42.25
CA THR A 53 -7.52 -24.98 42.51
C THR A 53 -8.37 -24.69 41.27
N ALA A 54 -7.75 -24.49 40.10
CA ALA A 54 -8.48 -24.22 38.86
C ALA A 54 -9.43 -25.37 38.48
N VAL A 55 -8.98 -26.61 38.60
CA VAL A 55 -9.80 -27.80 38.32
C VAL A 55 -10.93 -27.95 39.33
N ARG A 56 -10.65 -27.76 40.63
CA ARG A 56 -11.68 -27.82 41.68
C ARG A 56 -12.77 -26.79 41.46
N VAL A 57 -12.40 -25.51 41.32
CA VAL A 57 -13.37 -24.42 41.24
C VAL A 57 -14.16 -24.45 39.93
N THR A 58 -13.56 -24.91 38.83
CA THR A 58 -14.29 -25.06 37.55
C THR A 58 -15.17 -26.31 37.48
N ALA A 59 -15.09 -27.23 38.44
CA ALA A 59 -16.00 -28.37 38.56
C ALA A 59 -17.31 -28.02 39.29
N ILE A 60 -17.34 -26.92 40.04
CA ILE A 60 -18.51 -26.46 40.80
C ILE A 60 -19.38 -25.59 39.90
N PRO A 61 -20.71 -25.83 39.79
CA PRO A 61 -21.62 -24.95 39.06
C PRO A 61 -21.60 -23.51 39.63
N PRO A 62 -21.72 -22.47 38.79
CA PRO A 62 -21.58 -21.08 39.23
C PRO A 62 -22.61 -20.67 40.30
N GLU A 63 -23.77 -21.32 40.36
CA GLU A 63 -24.82 -21.09 41.36
C GLU A 63 -24.47 -21.64 42.75
N ARG A 64 -23.45 -22.51 42.84
CA ARG A 64 -23.02 -23.16 44.09
C ARG A 64 -21.67 -22.67 44.59
N LEU A 65 -21.06 -21.69 43.92
CA LEU A 65 -19.78 -21.12 44.33
C LEU A 65 -19.93 -20.37 45.66
N SER A 66 -19.21 -20.82 46.67
CA SER A 66 -19.04 -20.08 47.92
C SER A 66 -18.22 -18.80 47.68
N LEU A 67 -18.21 -17.91 48.67
CA LEU A 67 -17.38 -16.70 48.60
C LEU A 67 -15.88 -17.03 48.59
N GLU A 68 -15.48 -18.10 49.28
CA GLU A 68 -14.12 -18.63 49.28
C GLU A 68 -13.74 -19.15 47.89
N ASP A 69 -14.60 -19.95 47.24
CA ASP A 69 -14.36 -20.45 45.88
C ASP A 69 -14.20 -19.30 44.86
N LYS A 70 -14.97 -18.21 45.02
CA LYS A 70 -14.86 -17.02 44.16
C LYS A 70 -13.52 -16.31 44.33
N GLN A 71 -13.01 -16.23 45.56
CA GLN A 71 -11.69 -15.67 45.82
C GLN A 71 -10.58 -16.55 45.24
N GLU A 72 -10.69 -17.87 45.42
CA GLU A 72 -9.76 -18.84 44.86
C GLU A 72 -9.76 -18.82 43.32
N LEU A 73 -10.94 -18.70 42.70
CA LEU A 73 -11.10 -18.52 41.26
C LEU A 73 -10.28 -17.33 40.77
N TRP A 74 -10.40 -16.18 41.45
CA TRP A 74 -9.69 -14.96 41.07
C TRP A 74 -8.17 -15.11 41.21
N VAL A 75 -7.69 -15.72 42.29
CA VAL A 75 -6.26 -15.98 42.49
C VAL A 75 -5.71 -16.90 41.41
N ALA A 76 -6.42 -18.00 41.11
CA ALA A 76 -6.03 -18.92 40.04
C ALA A 76 -6.04 -18.24 38.66
N TYR A 77 -7.04 -17.39 38.40
CA TYR A 77 -7.14 -16.61 37.17
C TYR A 77 -5.95 -15.65 37.01
N GLN A 78 -5.62 -14.90 38.06
CA GLN A 78 -4.48 -13.98 38.05
C GLN A 78 -3.16 -14.73 37.82
N ALA A 79 -2.93 -15.84 38.53
CA ALA A 79 -1.74 -16.68 38.35
C ALA A 79 -1.63 -17.20 36.92
N LEU A 80 -2.71 -17.76 36.37
CA LEU A 80 -2.75 -18.22 34.99
C LEU A 80 -2.51 -17.08 33.99
N SER A 81 -3.07 -15.89 34.21
CA SER A 81 -2.91 -14.74 33.31
C SER A 81 -1.46 -14.29 33.16
N VAL A 82 -0.67 -14.40 34.23
CA VAL A 82 0.77 -14.09 34.22
C VAL A 82 1.53 -15.17 33.44
N VAL A 83 1.19 -16.45 33.66
CA VAL A 83 1.86 -17.59 33.01
C VAL A 83 1.59 -17.63 31.50
N ILE A 84 0.38 -17.30 31.06
CA ILE A 84 0.01 -17.37 29.63
C ILE A 84 0.39 -16.11 28.83
N ALA A 85 0.93 -15.06 29.47
CA ALA A 85 1.32 -13.84 28.78
C ALA A 85 2.29 -14.17 27.61
N PRO A 86 2.10 -13.58 26.42
CA PRO A 86 1.24 -12.43 26.10
C PRO A 86 -0.22 -12.76 25.73
N ALA A 87 -0.66 -14.02 25.84
CA ALA A 87 -2.03 -14.40 25.53
C ALA A 87 -3.00 -13.90 26.61
N THR A 88 -4.24 -13.62 26.22
CA THR A 88 -5.33 -13.22 27.12
C THR A 88 -6.51 -14.18 27.01
N SER A 89 -7.34 -14.30 28.04
CA SER A 89 -8.54 -15.16 27.99
C SER A 89 -9.44 -14.84 26.79
N ALA A 90 -9.68 -13.55 26.53
CA ALA A 90 -10.45 -13.07 25.37
C ALA A 90 -9.84 -13.53 24.03
N SER A 91 -8.53 -13.42 23.87
CA SER A 91 -7.84 -13.87 22.64
C SER A 91 -7.93 -15.38 22.44
N LEU A 92 -7.88 -16.17 23.54
CA LEU A 92 -7.98 -17.62 23.49
C LEU A 92 -9.41 -18.07 23.18
N ARG A 93 -10.43 -17.36 23.72
CA ARG A 93 -11.84 -17.58 23.39
C ARG A 93 -12.07 -17.42 21.89
N HIS A 94 -11.58 -16.33 21.31
CA HIS A 94 -11.63 -16.10 19.87
C HIS A 94 -10.86 -17.14 19.06
N LEU A 95 -9.72 -17.62 19.55
CA LEU A 95 -8.95 -18.65 18.87
C LEU A 95 -9.70 -20.00 18.86
N ARG A 96 -10.41 -20.32 19.95
CA ARG A 96 -11.21 -21.55 20.07
C ARG A 96 -12.42 -21.52 19.15
N GLU A 97 -13.13 -20.39 19.10
CA GLU A 97 -14.21 -20.14 18.13
C GLU A 97 -13.69 -20.29 16.70
N PHE A 98 -12.55 -19.63 16.39
CA PHE A 98 -11.93 -19.70 15.07
C PHE A 98 -11.55 -21.13 14.65
N ARG A 99 -10.98 -21.93 15.56
CA ARG A 99 -10.57 -23.32 15.27
C ARG A 99 -11.78 -24.21 15.00
N ARG A 100 -12.91 -23.98 15.67
CA ARG A 100 -14.15 -24.75 15.46
C ARG A 100 -14.70 -24.58 14.04
N ASP A 101 -14.46 -23.42 13.43
CA ASP A 101 -15.01 -23.05 12.13
C ASP A 101 -14.07 -23.34 10.93
N MET A 102 -12.85 -23.83 11.16
CA MET A 102 -11.82 -24.00 10.11
C MET A 102 -12.07 -25.14 9.09
N GLY A 103 -13.28 -25.70 9.00
CA GLY A 103 -13.64 -26.56 7.88
C GLY A 103 -13.81 -25.77 6.58
N LEU A 104 -13.48 -26.35 5.42
CA LEU A 104 -13.68 -25.71 4.10
C LEU A 104 -15.10 -25.16 3.93
N ALA A 105 -16.13 -25.91 4.34
CA ALA A 105 -17.52 -25.46 4.32
C ALA A 105 -17.83 -24.37 5.36
N GLY A 106 -17.17 -24.42 6.53
CA GLY A 106 -17.27 -23.42 7.60
C GLY A 106 -16.65 -22.09 7.21
N TRP A 107 -15.52 -22.12 6.48
CA TRP A 107 -14.89 -20.92 5.91
C TRP A 107 -15.81 -20.17 4.95
N TRP A 108 -16.59 -20.89 4.14
CA TRP A 108 -17.60 -20.29 3.25
C TRP A 108 -18.81 -19.74 4.01
N HIS A 109 -19.32 -20.45 5.02
CA HIS A 109 -20.49 -19.99 5.80
C HIS A 109 -20.16 -18.87 6.77
N SER A 110 -18.94 -18.81 7.30
CA SER A 110 -18.52 -17.73 8.19
C SER A 110 -18.40 -16.38 7.47
N LEU A 111 -18.50 -16.36 6.12
CA LEU A 111 -18.42 -15.12 5.37
C LEU A 111 -19.46 -14.06 5.79
N THR A 112 -20.59 -14.49 6.36
CA THR A 112 -21.73 -13.62 6.72
C THR A 112 -21.91 -13.38 8.22
N ARG A 113 -21.26 -14.18 9.11
CA ARG A 113 -21.44 -14.09 10.58
C ARG A 113 -20.15 -14.03 11.40
N ALA A 114 -19.04 -13.61 10.78
CA ALA A 114 -17.74 -13.59 11.46
C ALA A 114 -17.62 -12.50 12.55
N GLY A 115 -17.07 -12.89 13.71
CA GLY A 115 -16.66 -11.96 14.77
C GLY A 115 -15.56 -10.99 14.33
N LEU A 116 -15.33 -9.94 15.13
CA LEU A 116 -14.46 -8.80 14.77
C LEU A 116 -13.03 -9.23 14.39
N VAL A 117 -12.47 -10.21 15.10
CA VAL A 117 -11.12 -10.76 14.87
C VAL A 117 -11.01 -11.48 13.54
N GLN A 118 -11.97 -12.35 13.24
CA GLN A 118 -12.02 -13.10 11.98
C GLN A 118 -12.23 -12.15 10.79
N ARG A 119 -12.99 -11.06 10.97
CA ARG A 119 -13.12 -10.01 9.96
C ARG A 119 -11.78 -9.37 9.64
N THR A 120 -10.94 -9.09 10.64
CA THR A 120 -9.59 -8.52 10.44
C THR A 120 -8.68 -9.50 9.71
N ILE A 121 -8.65 -10.78 10.13
CA ILE A 121 -7.82 -11.80 9.47
C ILE A 121 -8.21 -11.96 8.01
N ARG A 122 -9.51 -12.15 7.76
CA ARG A 122 -10.06 -12.33 6.42
C ARG A 122 -9.83 -11.10 5.56
N SER A 123 -10.02 -9.90 6.12
CA SER A 123 -9.72 -8.65 5.44
C SER A 123 -8.24 -8.62 5.03
N GLY A 124 -7.32 -8.95 5.93
CA GLY A 124 -5.88 -9.01 5.63
C GLY A 124 -5.55 -9.97 4.47
N VAL A 125 -6.07 -11.20 4.52
CA VAL A 125 -5.84 -12.19 3.45
C VAL A 125 -6.50 -11.79 2.14
N ALA A 126 -7.75 -11.32 2.18
CA ALA A 126 -8.46 -10.86 0.99
C ALA A 126 -7.76 -9.67 0.33
N TRP A 127 -7.22 -8.74 1.14
CA TRP A 127 -6.39 -7.64 0.64
C TRP A 127 -5.09 -8.14 0.01
N LEU A 128 -4.39 -9.08 0.64
CA LEU A 128 -3.18 -9.66 0.06
C LEU A 128 -3.44 -10.31 -1.31
N VAL A 129 -4.45 -11.18 -1.38
CA VAL A 129 -4.82 -11.88 -2.63
C VAL A 129 -5.33 -10.88 -3.68
N GLY A 130 -6.18 -9.93 -3.28
CA GLY A 130 -6.70 -8.90 -4.17
C GLY A 130 -5.59 -8.02 -4.75
N VAL A 131 -4.67 -7.54 -3.91
CA VAL A 131 -3.51 -6.74 -4.36
C VAL A 131 -2.58 -7.57 -5.25
N ALA A 132 -2.31 -8.83 -4.91
CA ALA A 132 -1.50 -9.70 -5.75
C ALA A 132 -2.11 -9.92 -7.13
N LEU A 133 -3.43 -10.16 -7.20
CA LEU A 133 -4.15 -10.33 -8.47
C LEU A 133 -4.13 -9.05 -9.31
N VAL A 134 -4.43 -7.90 -8.69
CA VAL A 134 -4.38 -6.59 -9.37
C VAL A 134 -2.97 -6.33 -9.90
N THR A 135 -1.94 -6.58 -9.08
CA THR A 135 -0.53 -6.41 -9.48
C THR A 135 -0.19 -7.30 -10.67
N ALA A 136 -0.59 -8.57 -10.66
CA ALA A 136 -0.36 -9.50 -11.76
C ALA A 136 -1.05 -9.04 -13.06
N ILE A 137 -2.32 -8.60 -12.98
CA ILE A 137 -3.06 -8.10 -14.14
C ILE A 137 -2.37 -6.88 -14.74
N VAL A 138 -1.98 -5.91 -13.89
CA VAL A 138 -1.31 -4.68 -14.36
C VAL A 138 0.07 -5.02 -14.93
N GLN A 139 0.81 -5.95 -14.32
CA GLN A 139 2.11 -6.40 -14.83
C GLN A 139 1.98 -7.07 -16.20
N ILE A 140 1.02 -7.98 -16.39
CA ILE A 140 0.75 -8.62 -17.70
C ILE A 140 0.38 -7.54 -18.73
N HIS A 141 -0.46 -6.58 -18.36
CA HIS A 141 -0.85 -5.49 -19.25
C HIS A 141 0.34 -4.59 -19.66
N ALA A 142 1.24 -4.27 -18.73
CA ALA A 142 2.45 -3.50 -18.99
C ALA A 142 3.45 -4.26 -19.87
N VAL A 143 3.66 -5.56 -19.61
CA VAL A 143 4.52 -6.43 -20.43
C VAL A 143 3.96 -6.55 -21.85
N ASN A 144 2.65 -6.73 -22.01
CA ASN A 144 2.03 -6.78 -23.33
C ASN A 144 2.18 -5.44 -24.08
N GLY A 145 2.00 -4.31 -23.40
CA GLY A 145 2.20 -2.99 -24.00
C GLY A 145 3.63 -2.75 -24.49
N THR A 146 4.63 -3.10 -23.67
CA THR A 146 6.04 -2.98 -24.03
C THR A 146 6.44 -3.94 -25.17
N ASN A 147 5.90 -5.16 -25.19
CA ASN A 147 6.11 -6.10 -26.29
C ASN A 147 5.50 -5.59 -27.61
N LEU A 148 4.29 -5.01 -27.58
CA LEU A 148 3.67 -4.41 -28.77
C LEU A 148 4.48 -3.21 -29.29
N LEU A 149 4.96 -2.35 -28.40
CA LEU A 149 5.78 -1.19 -28.76
C LEU A 149 7.15 -1.58 -29.33
N THR A 150 7.74 -2.69 -28.87
CA THR A 150 9.01 -3.20 -29.40
C THR A 150 8.83 -3.92 -30.73
N GLN A 151 7.80 -4.76 -30.88
CA GLN A 151 7.51 -5.50 -32.11
C GLN A 151 7.14 -4.58 -33.28
N THR A 152 6.38 -3.53 -33.03
CA THR A 152 5.95 -2.59 -34.09
C THR A 152 7.11 -1.78 -34.67
N GLY A 153 8.31 -1.84 -34.08
CA GLY A 153 9.48 -1.11 -34.57
C GLY A 153 9.30 0.42 -34.55
N VAL A 154 8.23 0.91 -33.91
CA VAL A 154 7.86 2.32 -33.85
C VAL A 154 8.99 3.17 -33.26
N ARG A 155 9.76 2.58 -32.34
CA ARG A 155 10.95 3.21 -31.77
C ARG A 155 12.02 3.53 -32.82
N LYS A 156 12.17 2.68 -33.84
CA LYS A 156 13.08 2.94 -34.98
C LYS A 156 12.51 3.98 -35.93
N LEU A 157 11.19 3.96 -36.15
CA LEU A 157 10.52 4.93 -37.03
C LEU A 157 10.61 6.36 -36.49
N LEU A 158 10.34 6.57 -35.20
CA LEU A 158 10.48 7.88 -34.55
C LEU A 158 11.93 8.39 -34.56
N PHE A 159 12.92 7.50 -34.40
CA PHE A 159 14.33 7.89 -34.43
C PHE A 159 14.82 8.30 -35.82
N ILE A 160 14.33 7.65 -36.87
CA ILE A 160 14.69 7.98 -38.25
C ILE A 160 14.11 9.34 -38.64
N GLU A 161 12.88 9.66 -38.25
CA GLU A 161 12.25 10.96 -38.54
C GLU A 161 12.98 12.12 -37.86
N GLY A 162 13.39 11.96 -36.60
CA GLY A 162 14.22 12.95 -35.90
C GLY A 162 15.60 13.16 -36.54
N ALA A 163 16.22 12.08 -37.03
CA ALA A 163 17.52 12.15 -37.72
C ALA A 163 17.42 12.77 -39.11
N VAL A 164 16.31 12.57 -39.83
CA VAL A 164 16.06 13.19 -41.14
C VAL A 164 15.73 14.68 -41.00
N ALA A 165 14.96 15.06 -39.97
CA ALA A 165 14.67 16.47 -39.67
C ALA A 165 15.91 17.27 -39.23
N GLN A 166 16.96 16.61 -38.74
CA GLN A 166 18.23 17.23 -38.33
C GLN A 166 19.29 17.27 -39.44
N ARG A 167 19.02 16.75 -40.65
CA ARG A 167 19.97 16.99 -41.76
C ARG A 167 19.98 18.49 -42.05
N PRO A 168 21.10 19.19 -41.79
CA PRO A 168 21.20 20.61 -42.06
C PRO A 168 20.94 20.85 -43.56
N MET A 169 20.20 21.91 -43.88
CA MET A 169 19.82 22.30 -45.24
C MET A 169 21.01 22.69 -46.15
N ASP A 170 22.25 22.47 -45.72
CA ASP A 170 23.44 23.10 -46.27
C ASP A 170 23.96 22.47 -47.58
N ASP A 171 23.41 21.33 -48.04
CA ASP A 171 23.91 20.60 -49.21
C ASP A 171 23.06 20.77 -50.50
N THR A 172 22.34 21.88 -50.68
CA THR A 172 21.50 22.11 -51.88
C THR A 172 22.29 22.39 -53.18
N ALA A 173 23.62 22.27 -53.19
CA ALA A 173 24.44 22.66 -54.33
C ALA A 173 25.55 21.66 -54.67
N ALA A 174 25.21 20.50 -55.26
CA ALA A 174 25.88 19.97 -56.46
C ALA A 174 25.45 18.52 -56.80
N GLY A 175 24.71 18.37 -57.91
CA GLY A 175 25.02 17.37 -58.93
C GLY A 175 24.60 15.91 -58.71
N GLY A 176 23.50 15.52 -59.37
CA GLY A 176 23.51 14.32 -60.22
C GLY A 176 22.87 13.02 -59.68
N GLY A 177 21.58 12.86 -59.95
CA GLY A 177 21.05 11.63 -60.56
C GLY A 177 20.89 10.36 -59.71
N GLY A 178 19.77 10.26 -59.00
CA GLY A 178 19.22 8.98 -58.54
C GLY A 178 17.75 9.07 -58.10
N PRO A 179 16.77 9.22 -59.01
CA PRO A 179 15.40 9.58 -58.65
C PRO A 179 14.43 8.41 -58.33
N THR A 180 14.86 7.24 -57.85
CA THR A 180 13.94 6.06 -57.89
C THR A 180 13.79 5.21 -56.63
N GLN A 181 14.58 5.41 -55.57
CA GLN A 181 14.44 4.57 -54.37
C GLN A 181 13.49 5.16 -53.31
N ALA A 182 13.42 6.49 -53.18
CA ALA A 182 12.58 7.14 -52.16
C ALA A 182 11.07 6.95 -52.40
N ALA A 183 10.61 6.93 -53.66
CA ALA A 183 9.19 6.81 -53.99
C ALA A 183 8.61 5.40 -53.75
N ALA A 184 9.44 4.36 -53.66
CA ALA A 184 8.99 2.99 -53.44
C ALA A 184 8.90 2.59 -51.96
N GLU A 185 9.58 3.30 -51.06
CA GLU A 185 9.57 2.99 -49.62
C GLU A 185 8.34 3.56 -48.90
N GLU A 186 7.79 4.67 -49.39
CA GLU A 186 6.64 5.37 -48.81
C GLU A 186 5.39 4.50 -48.57
N PRO A 187 4.90 3.68 -49.53
CA PRO A 187 3.72 2.86 -49.31
C PRO A 187 3.92 1.75 -48.27
N LEU A 188 5.14 1.20 -48.16
CA LEU A 188 5.46 0.16 -47.16
C LEU A 188 5.53 0.75 -45.75
N VAL A 189 6.01 1.99 -45.61
CA VAL A 189 6.03 2.72 -44.34
C VAL A 189 4.59 3.01 -43.89
N GLN A 190 3.73 3.50 -44.78
CA GLN A 190 2.32 3.76 -44.49
C GLN A 190 1.57 2.47 -44.08
N LEU A 191 1.81 1.35 -44.76
CA LEU A 191 1.18 0.07 -44.42
C LEU A 191 1.61 -0.43 -43.03
N ARG A 192 2.90 -0.30 -42.66
CA ARG A 192 3.39 -0.65 -41.32
C ARG A 192 2.82 0.24 -40.24
N ARG A 193 2.73 1.55 -40.50
CA ARG A 193 2.09 2.54 -39.60
C ARG A 193 0.63 2.14 -39.35
N HIS A 194 -0.13 1.86 -40.41
CA HIS A 194 -1.54 1.47 -40.27
C HIS A 194 -1.71 0.17 -39.48
N ALA A 195 -0.87 -0.85 -39.75
CA ALA A 195 -0.88 -2.10 -38.99
C ALA A 195 -0.56 -1.90 -37.50
N ALA A 196 0.43 -1.05 -37.18
CA ALA A 196 0.78 -0.72 -35.80
C ALA A 196 -0.37 -0.02 -35.05
N ALA A 197 -1.04 0.93 -35.70
CA ALA A 197 -2.20 1.62 -35.12
C ALA A 197 -3.37 0.66 -34.85
N GLN A 198 -3.61 -0.31 -35.74
CA GLN A 198 -4.63 -1.33 -35.52
C GLN A 198 -4.30 -2.26 -34.33
N LEU A 199 -3.04 -2.63 -34.15
CA LEU A 199 -2.60 -3.47 -33.04
C LEU A 199 -2.58 -2.74 -31.69
N LEU A 200 -2.26 -1.44 -31.68
CA LEU A 200 -2.20 -0.62 -30.46
C LEU A 200 -3.58 -0.17 -29.98
N ALA A 201 -4.54 0.03 -30.88
CA ALA A 201 -5.89 0.47 -30.55
C ALA A 201 -6.58 -0.34 -29.44
N PRO A 202 -6.63 -1.70 -29.47
CA PRO A 202 -7.27 -2.46 -28.39
C PRO A 202 -6.54 -2.32 -27.05
N TRP A 203 -5.21 -2.15 -27.06
CA TRP A 203 -4.43 -1.94 -25.85
C TRP A 203 -4.73 -0.58 -25.23
N ILE A 204 -4.79 0.49 -26.03
CA ILE A 204 -5.11 1.86 -25.57
C ILE A 204 -6.56 1.96 -25.09
N CYS A 205 -7.49 1.29 -25.77
CA CYS A 205 -8.91 1.30 -25.40
C CYS A 205 -9.25 0.47 -24.16
N HIS A 206 -8.30 -0.33 -23.64
CA HIS A 206 -8.51 -1.15 -22.47
C HIS A 206 -8.86 -0.29 -21.24
N PRO A 207 -9.75 -0.74 -20.31
CA PRO A 207 -10.11 0.06 -19.14
C PRO A 207 -8.90 0.44 -18.26
N LEU A 208 -7.86 -0.38 -18.20
CA LEU A 208 -6.66 -0.10 -17.41
C LEU A 208 -5.84 1.06 -17.98
N SER A 209 -5.57 1.05 -19.29
CA SER A 209 -4.92 2.17 -19.96
C SER A 209 -5.79 3.41 -19.83
N ARG A 210 -7.11 3.30 -20.00
CA ARG A 210 -8.05 4.41 -19.76
C ARG A 210 -7.90 4.98 -18.37
N VAL A 211 -7.92 4.18 -17.29
CA VAL A 211 -7.77 4.68 -15.92
C VAL A 211 -6.47 5.46 -15.72
N VAL A 212 -5.37 5.00 -16.32
CA VAL A 212 -4.07 5.68 -16.25
C VAL A 212 -4.06 6.94 -17.12
N THR A 213 -4.67 6.87 -18.30
CA THR A 213 -4.76 7.99 -19.24
C THR A 213 -5.94 8.89 -18.97
N LEU A 214 -6.80 8.68 -17.96
CA LEU A 214 -7.98 9.53 -17.68
C LEU A 214 -7.57 10.97 -17.36
N SER A 215 -6.29 11.22 -17.05
CA SER A 215 -5.69 12.55 -16.94
C SER A 215 -5.42 13.23 -18.30
N PHE A 216 -5.44 12.46 -19.38
CA PHE A 216 -5.27 12.91 -20.76
C PHE A 216 -6.58 12.64 -21.52
N ASP A 217 -6.92 13.47 -22.50
CA ASP A 217 -8.20 13.42 -23.21
C ASP A 217 -8.29 12.23 -24.21
N ALA A 218 -8.05 11.00 -23.72
CA ALA A 218 -8.20 9.76 -24.46
C ALA A 218 -9.68 9.50 -24.83
N HIS A 219 -10.61 10.18 -24.15
CA HIS A 219 -12.03 10.10 -24.45
C HIS A 219 -12.36 10.76 -25.78
N GLY A 220 -11.80 11.96 -26.03
CA GLY A 220 -11.89 12.62 -27.33
C GLY A 220 -11.36 11.77 -28.49
N TYR A 221 -10.28 11.02 -28.27
CA TYR A 221 -9.72 10.13 -29.29
C TYR A 221 -10.65 8.97 -29.68
N CYS A 222 -11.21 8.26 -28.69
CA CYS A 222 -12.11 7.13 -28.95
C CYS A 222 -13.40 7.59 -29.63
N GLN A 223 -13.98 8.70 -29.16
CA GLN A 223 -15.24 9.23 -29.67
C GLN A 223 -15.09 9.76 -31.11
N ARG A 224 -13.97 10.43 -31.43
CA ARG A 224 -13.70 10.94 -32.79
C ARG A 224 -13.53 9.80 -33.81
N ARG A 225 -12.99 8.65 -33.43
CA ARG A 225 -12.86 7.47 -34.32
C ARG A 225 -14.21 6.83 -34.67
N GLU A 226 -15.12 6.74 -33.70
CA GLU A 226 -16.47 6.21 -33.93
C GLU A 226 -17.26 7.12 -34.88
N THR A 227 -17.07 8.45 -34.77
CA THR A 227 -17.67 9.40 -35.71
C THR A 227 -17.11 9.27 -37.13
N VAL A 228 -15.79 9.09 -37.30
CA VAL A 228 -15.19 8.92 -38.64
C VAL A 228 -15.65 7.62 -39.32
N SER A 229 -15.90 6.56 -38.55
CA SER A 229 -16.36 5.27 -39.10
C SER A 229 -17.84 5.28 -39.50
N THR A 230 -18.61 6.29 -39.09
CA THR A 230 -20.07 6.40 -39.33
C THR A 230 -20.46 7.50 -40.31
N VAL A 231 -19.52 8.34 -40.74
CA VAL A 231 -19.77 9.36 -41.77
C VAL A 231 -19.87 8.67 -43.14
N SER A 232 -21.10 8.67 -43.65
CA SER A 232 -21.48 8.21 -44.98
C SER A 232 -20.65 8.91 -46.09
N PRO A 233 -20.22 8.21 -47.16
CA PRO A 233 -19.29 8.71 -48.19
C PRO A 233 -19.81 9.88 -49.07
N ALA A 234 -20.91 10.53 -48.72
CA ALA A 234 -21.57 11.56 -49.53
C ALA A 234 -21.39 13.01 -49.02
N ALA A 235 -20.63 13.26 -47.95
CA ALA A 235 -20.44 14.61 -47.41
C ALA A 235 -19.36 15.41 -48.20
N PRO A 236 -19.58 16.72 -48.44
CA PRO A 236 -18.74 17.54 -49.30
C PRO A 236 -17.32 17.78 -48.75
N VAL A 237 -16.35 17.76 -49.66
CA VAL A 237 -14.88 17.66 -49.54
C VAL A 237 -14.19 18.91 -48.95
N GLY A 238 -14.86 19.69 -48.10
CA GLY A 238 -14.36 20.99 -47.60
C GLY A 238 -13.82 21.01 -46.16
N ALA A 239 -14.00 19.95 -45.38
CA ALA A 239 -13.52 19.91 -44.00
C ALA A 239 -12.03 19.54 -43.99
N SER A 240 -11.19 20.41 -43.42
CA SER A 240 -9.76 20.22 -43.19
C SER A 240 -9.47 18.78 -42.75
N SER A 241 -8.96 17.96 -43.67
CA SER A 241 -8.53 16.60 -43.35
C SER A 241 -7.34 16.74 -42.43
N GLU A 242 -7.55 16.60 -41.12
CA GLU A 242 -6.46 16.35 -40.18
C GLU A 242 -5.64 15.20 -40.75
N ASP A 243 -4.35 15.47 -40.97
CA ASP A 243 -3.44 14.55 -41.61
C ASP A 243 -3.40 13.24 -40.81
N PRO A 244 -3.75 12.07 -41.39
CA PRO A 244 -3.77 10.79 -40.69
C PRO A 244 -2.47 10.46 -39.95
N ASP A 245 -1.34 11.03 -40.39
CA ASP A 245 -0.05 10.89 -39.73
C ASP A 245 -0.01 11.57 -38.34
N THR A 246 -0.70 12.70 -38.17
CA THR A 246 -0.75 13.44 -36.88
C THR A 246 -1.48 12.62 -35.82
N ILE A 247 -2.59 11.98 -36.21
CA ILE A 247 -3.39 11.12 -35.33
C ILE A 247 -2.54 9.93 -34.84
N LEU A 248 -1.76 9.33 -35.74
CA LEU A 248 -0.91 8.20 -35.42
C LEU A 248 0.24 8.57 -34.48
N LEU A 249 0.91 9.70 -34.73
CA LEU A 249 1.99 10.19 -33.86
C LEU A 249 1.49 10.39 -32.42
N HIS A 250 0.34 11.06 -32.26
CA HIS A 250 -0.30 11.27 -30.97
C HIS A 250 -0.64 9.95 -30.26
N THR A 251 -1.12 8.93 -30.97
CA THR A 251 -1.46 7.63 -30.35
C THR A 251 -0.25 6.91 -29.81
N VAL A 252 0.87 6.96 -30.55
CA VAL A 252 2.13 6.35 -30.16
C VAL A 252 2.69 7.04 -28.93
N GLU A 253 2.69 8.37 -28.92
CA GLU A 253 3.17 9.15 -27.78
C GLU A 253 2.31 8.91 -26.53
N LEU A 254 0.99 8.82 -26.70
CA LEU A 254 0.06 8.48 -25.62
C LEU A 254 0.29 7.05 -25.10
N ALA A 255 0.51 6.08 -25.98
CA ALA A 255 0.81 4.71 -25.58
C ALA A 255 2.15 4.60 -24.84
N TRP A 256 3.16 5.33 -25.31
CA TRP A 256 4.48 5.37 -24.68
C TRP A 256 4.44 6.01 -23.29
N SER A 257 3.78 7.16 -23.17
CA SER A 257 3.60 7.86 -21.90
C SER A 257 2.79 7.02 -20.91
N ALA A 258 1.72 6.36 -21.36
CA ALA A 258 0.93 5.44 -20.53
C ALA A 258 1.77 4.23 -20.05
N GLY A 259 2.55 3.61 -20.94
CA GLY A 259 3.44 2.50 -20.58
C GLY A 259 4.53 2.92 -19.59
N THR A 260 5.08 4.12 -19.79
CA THR A 260 6.07 4.71 -18.87
C THR A 260 5.45 5.00 -17.50
N ALA A 261 4.23 5.54 -17.47
CA ALA A 261 3.54 5.83 -16.22
C ALA A 261 3.17 4.55 -15.45
N LEU A 262 2.71 3.52 -16.15
CA LEU A 262 2.42 2.21 -15.58
C LEU A 262 3.65 1.59 -14.94
N THR A 263 4.79 1.61 -15.65
CA THR A 263 6.02 0.95 -15.20
C THR A 263 6.77 1.73 -14.12
N LEU A 264 6.76 3.07 -14.16
CA LEU A 264 7.51 3.90 -13.22
C LEU A 264 6.70 4.36 -12.00
N TYR A 265 5.37 4.40 -12.06
CA TYR A 265 4.54 4.91 -10.96
C TYR A 265 3.61 3.82 -10.41
N VAL A 266 2.77 3.24 -11.27
CA VAL A 266 1.71 2.32 -10.83
C VAL A 266 2.28 1.01 -10.31
N LEU A 267 3.17 0.36 -11.06
CA LEU A 267 3.78 -0.91 -10.66
C LEU A 267 4.55 -0.80 -9.34
N PRO A 268 5.50 0.15 -9.18
CA PRO A 268 6.22 0.30 -7.91
C PRO A 268 5.29 0.54 -6.72
N ALA A 269 4.24 1.36 -6.88
CA ALA A 269 3.25 1.57 -5.83
C ALA A 269 2.49 0.28 -5.45
N LEU A 270 2.10 -0.52 -6.44
CA LEU A 270 1.43 -1.82 -6.21
C LEU A 270 2.37 -2.84 -5.56
N PHE A 271 3.64 -2.91 -5.98
CA PHE A 271 4.64 -3.77 -5.35
C PHE A 271 4.94 -3.34 -3.90
N GLY A 272 5.01 -2.04 -3.62
CA GLY A 272 5.11 -1.53 -2.24
C GLY A 272 3.89 -1.88 -1.39
N LEU A 273 2.68 -1.76 -1.94
CA LEU A 273 1.45 -2.21 -1.27
C LEU A 273 1.47 -3.73 -1.02
N LEU A 274 1.93 -4.53 -2.00
CA LEU A 274 2.05 -5.97 -1.89
C LEU A 274 3.04 -6.38 -0.78
N GLY A 275 4.19 -5.69 -0.71
CA GLY A 275 5.17 -5.87 0.38
C GLY A 275 4.56 -5.59 1.75
N ALA A 276 3.79 -4.51 1.89
CA ALA A 276 3.09 -4.19 3.13
C ALA A 276 2.03 -5.25 3.49
N CYS A 277 1.29 -5.76 2.51
CA CYS A 277 0.34 -6.86 2.72
C CYS A 277 1.04 -8.15 3.16
N ALA A 278 2.20 -8.48 2.59
CA ALA A 278 2.99 -9.65 2.99
C ALA A 278 3.49 -9.53 4.44
N TYR A 279 3.94 -8.34 4.84
CA TYR A 279 4.29 -8.06 6.24
C TYR A 279 3.10 -8.23 7.17
N ILE A 280 1.93 -7.67 6.82
CA ILE A 280 0.71 -7.80 7.62
C ILE A 280 0.31 -9.27 7.78
N ALA A 281 0.38 -10.06 6.70
CA ALA A 281 0.09 -11.48 6.75
C ALA A 281 1.02 -12.21 7.74
N ARG A 282 2.33 -11.91 7.71
CA ARG A 282 3.30 -12.46 8.66
C ARG A 282 2.96 -12.09 10.10
N VAL A 283 2.77 -10.80 10.39
CA VAL A 283 2.43 -10.33 11.74
C VAL A 283 1.14 -10.97 12.25
N LEU A 284 0.18 -11.17 11.36
CA LEU A 284 -1.08 -11.81 11.69
C LEU A 284 -0.92 -13.31 11.99
N THR A 285 -0.09 -14.02 11.21
CA THR A 285 0.29 -15.40 11.50
C THR A 285 0.96 -15.50 12.86
N ASP A 286 1.94 -14.63 13.14
CA ASP A 286 2.63 -14.59 14.43
C ASP A 286 1.66 -14.26 15.58
N ALA A 287 0.71 -13.35 15.38
CA ALA A 287 -0.30 -13.00 16.38
C ALA A 287 -1.31 -14.13 16.64
N VAL A 288 -1.68 -14.89 15.60
CA VAL A 288 -2.54 -16.09 15.73
C VAL A 288 -1.78 -17.20 16.45
N VAL A 289 -0.53 -17.44 16.09
CA VAL A 289 0.33 -18.42 16.75
C VAL A 289 0.54 -18.05 18.21
N ASN A 290 0.75 -16.77 18.55
CA ASN A 290 0.99 -16.36 19.92
C ASN A 290 -0.28 -16.01 20.72
N ALA A 291 -1.47 -16.20 20.12
CA ALA A 291 -2.75 -15.79 20.69
C ALA A 291 -2.74 -14.33 21.21
N SER A 292 -2.11 -13.41 20.49
CA SER A 292 -1.92 -12.01 20.91
C SER A 292 -2.74 -11.03 20.06
N LEU A 293 -3.95 -11.42 19.66
CA LEU A 293 -4.81 -10.64 18.77
C LEU A 293 -5.42 -9.44 19.51
N LEU A 294 -4.80 -8.27 19.34
CA LEU A 294 -5.29 -7.00 19.87
C LEU A 294 -6.20 -6.29 18.84
N PRO A 295 -7.34 -5.70 19.25
CA PRO A 295 -8.23 -4.96 18.34
C PRO A 295 -7.55 -3.75 17.68
N GLN A 296 -6.52 -3.18 18.30
CA GLN A 296 -5.73 -2.07 17.78
C GLN A 296 -4.92 -2.42 16.52
N LEU A 297 -4.75 -3.71 16.20
CA LEU A 297 -4.06 -4.17 14.99
C LEU A 297 -4.71 -3.63 13.70
N GLY A 298 -6.04 -3.46 13.69
CA GLY A 298 -6.77 -3.02 12.50
C GLY A 298 -6.31 -1.64 11.98
N PHE A 299 -6.17 -0.66 12.87
CA PHE A 299 -5.72 0.69 12.51
C PHE A 299 -4.27 0.67 11.99
N ARG A 300 -3.38 -0.06 12.68
CA ARG A 300 -1.96 -0.21 12.26
C ARG A 300 -1.85 -0.86 10.88
N MET A 301 -2.70 -1.82 10.55
CA MET A 301 -2.73 -2.47 9.22
C MET A 301 -3.19 -1.52 8.11
N VAL A 302 -4.14 -0.60 8.37
CA VAL A 302 -4.54 0.43 7.40
C VAL A 302 -3.39 1.39 7.15
N LEU A 303 -2.79 1.93 8.21
CA LEU A 303 -1.68 2.86 8.10
C LEU A 303 -0.48 2.22 7.38
N ARG A 304 -0.13 0.98 7.72
CA ARG A 304 0.96 0.22 7.06
C ARG A 304 0.74 0.10 5.56
N ARG A 305 -0.49 -0.19 5.11
CA ARG A 305 -0.81 -0.29 3.67
C ARG A 305 -0.65 1.03 2.95
N ALA A 306 -1.14 2.12 3.54
CA ALA A 306 -0.97 3.46 2.99
C ALA A 306 0.52 3.81 2.86
N LEU A 307 1.32 3.53 3.90
CA LEU A 307 2.76 3.77 3.89
C LEU A 307 3.51 2.90 2.88
N GLY A 308 3.13 1.62 2.73
CA GLY A 308 3.72 0.74 1.72
C GLY A 308 3.46 1.24 0.29
N LEU A 309 2.24 1.70 0.02
CA LEU A 309 1.88 2.27 -1.27
C LEU A 309 2.66 3.57 -1.56
N THR A 310 2.77 4.47 -0.58
CA THR A 310 3.51 5.73 -0.77
C THR A 310 5.00 5.49 -0.95
N LEU A 311 5.61 4.60 -0.16
CA LEU A 311 7.03 4.24 -0.33
C LEU A 311 7.31 3.57 -1.68
N GLY A 312 6.41 2.70 -2.14
CA GLY A 312 6.50 2.11 -3.48
C GLY A 312 6.47 3.17 -4.58
N LEU A 313 5.54 4.13 -4.49
CA LEU A 313 5.44 5.26 -5.41
C LEU A 313 6.69 6.14 -5.38
N SER A 314 7.18 6.48 -4.18
CA SER A 314 8.41 7.26 -3.99
C SER A 314 9.62 6.57 -4.62
N THR A 315 9.72 5.24 -4.49
CA THR A 315 10.80 4.46 -5.10
C THR A 315 10.82 4.63 -6.63
N GLY A 316 9.64 4.59 -7.27
CA GLY A 316 9.49 4.85 -8.70
C GLY A 316 9.91 6.26 -9.13
N LEU A 317 9.54 7.28 -8.34
CA LEU A 317 9.91 8.68 -8.58
C LEU A 317 11.43 8.91 -8.51
N PHE A 318 12.09 8.38 -7.48
CA PHE A 318 13.55 8.51 -7.32
C PHE A 318 14.33 7.68 -8.34
N TYR A 319 13.77 6.56 -8.80
CA TYR A 319 14.42 5.76 -9.82
C TYR A 319 14.58 6.52 -11.14
N LYS A 320 13.59 7.33 -11.54
CA LYS A 320 13.69 8.17 -12.74
C LYS A 320 14.88 9.14 -12.66
N SER A 321 15.15 9.74 -11.49
CA SER A 321 16.29 10.66 -11.33
C SER A 321 17.64 9.94 -11.34
N VAL A 322 17.71 8.73 -10.78
CA VAL A 322 18.96 7.95 -10.70
C VAL A 322 19.29 7.25 -12.02
N VAL A 323 18.29 6.75 -12.75
CA VAL A 323 18.51 6.00 -14.00
C VAL A 323 18.51 6.89 -15.24
N ALA A 324 18.09 8.15 -15.13
CA ALA A 324 18.35 9.12 -16.21
C ALA A 324 19.85 9.28 -16.54
N THR A 325 20.76 8.84 -15.67
CA THR A 325 22.21 8.88 -15.89
C THR A 325 22.83 7.54 -16.30
N ILE A 326 22.07 6.42 -16.26
CA ILE A 326 22.59 5.08 -16.54
C ILE A 326 21.63 4.38 -17.51
N GLU A 327 22.15 3.90 -18.63
CA GLU A 327 21.36 3.28 -19.70
C GLU A 327 20.38 2.19 -19.17
N PRO A 328 19.08 2.26 -19.50
CA PRO A 328 18.06 1.39 -18.90
C PRO A 328 18.22 -0.06 -19.40
N THR A 329 18.84 -0.89 -18.58
CA THR A 329 18.93 -2.35 -18.79
C THR A 329 17.75 -3.07 -18.12
N ALA A 330 17.32 -4.20 -18.67
CA ALA A 330 16.18 -4.98 -18.14
C ALA A 330 16.39 -5.46 -16.69
N SER A 331 17.65 -5.66 -16.28
CA SER A 331 18.01 -5.98 -14.89
C SER A 331 17.65 -4.86 -13.91
N ALA A 332 17.72 -3.60 -14.35
CA ALA A 332 17.45 -2.45 -13.51
C ALA A 332 15.94 -2.33 -13.16
N GLN A 333 15.05 -2.77 -14.05
CA GLN A 333 13.60 -2.81 -13.77
C GLN A 333 13.25 -3.84 -12.69
N ILE A 334 13.85 -5.03 -12.73
CA ILE A 334 13.67 -6.05 -11.68
C ILE A 334 14.17 -5.51 -10.34
N SER A 335 15.31 -4.82 -10.35
CA SER A 335 15.84 -4.14 -9.17
C SER A 335 14.88 -3.07 -8.62
N LEU A 336 14.20 -2.31 -9.49
CA LEU A 336 13.22 -1.30 -9.06
C LEU A 336 12.00 -1.92 -8.37
N LEU A 337 11.37 -2.91 -9.00
CA LEU A 337 10.17 -3.55 -8.44
C LEU A 337 10.49 -4.30 -7.15
N GLY A 338 11.64 -4.99 -7.11
CA GLY A 338 12.15 -5.64 -5.90
C GLY A 338 12.43 -4.64 -4.78
N ALA A 339 13.04 -3.50 -5.09
CA ALA A 339 13.27 -2.42 -4.12
C ALA A 339 11.96 -1.83 -3.60
N ALA A 340 10.98 -1.59 -4.46
CA ALA A 340 9.67 -1.07 -4.06
C ALA A 340 8.92 -2.07 -3.15
N PHE A 341 8.94 -3.37 -3.50
CA PHE A 341 8.41 -4.42 -2.63
C PHE A 341 9.11 -4.46 -1.27
N LEU A 342 10.44 -4.43 -1.26
CA LEU A 342 11.22 -4.48 -0.03
C LEU A 342 10.97 -3.24 0.84
N ALA A 343 10.86 -2.06 0.24
CA ALA A 343 10.52 -0.82 0.94
C ALA A 343 9.14 -0.90 1.59
N GLY A 344 8.16 -1.46 0.89
CA GLY A 344 6.82 -1.69 1.43
C GLY A 344 6.76 -2.81 2.48
N TYR A 345 7.58 -3.85 2.37
CA TYR A 345 7.70 -4.90 3.39
C TYR A 345 8.35 -4.35 4.68
N SER A 346 9.38 -3.53 4.53
CA SER A 346 10.24 -3.01 5.59
C SER A 346 9.99 -1.52 5.90
N VAL A 347 8.72 -1.09 5.93
CA VAL A 347 8.33 0.32 6.14
C VAL A 347 9.06 0.98 7.31
N GLU A 348 9.11 0.34 8.47
CA GLU A 348 9.80 0.90 9.65
C GLU A 348 11.29 1.10 9.41
N ALA A 349 11.98 0.15 8.78
CA ALA A 349 13.41 0.26 8.50
C ALA A 349 13.73 1.39 7.50
N VAL A 350 12.83 1.63 6.55
CA VAL A 350 12.96 2.76 5.62
C VAL A 350 12.79 4.10 6.34
N PHE A 351 11.82 4.22 7.25
CA PHE A 351 11.66 5.43 8.06
C PHE A 351 12.83 5.65 9.01
N THR A 352 13.32 4.62 9.71
CA THR A 352 14.50 4.77 10.58
C THR A 352 15.74 5.19 9.79
N MET A 353 15.88 4.72 8.55
CA MET A 353 16.93 5.18 7.64
C MET A 353 16.76 6.66 7.28
N PHE A 354 15.55 7.11 6.95
CA PHE A 354 15.28 8.52 6.65
C PHE A 354 15.51 9.42 7.88
N ASP A 355 15.03 9.03 9.05
CA ASP A 355 15.25 9.75 10.30
C ASP A 355 16.75 9.89 10.58
N SER A 356 17.50 8.79 10.41
CA SER A 356 18.96 8.79 10.56
C SER A 356 19.66 9.72 9.56
N ALA A 357 19.15 9.82 8.32
CA ALA A 357 19.69 10.71 7.30
C ALA A 357 19.38 12.19 7.62
N VAL A 358 18.16 12.48 8.09
CA VAL A 358 17.75 13.82 8.51
C VAL A 358 18.56 14.30 9.71
N ASP A 359 18.83 13.44 10.68
CA ASP A 359 19.65 13.78 11.84
C ASP A 359 21.10 14.08 11.44
N LYS A 360 21.69 13.27 10.57
CA LYS A 360 23.03 13.55 10.02
C LYS A 360 23.09 14.88 9.26
N LEU A 361 22.09 15.19 8.44
CA LEU A 361 22.02 16.46 7.74
C LEU A 361 21.89 17.63 8.73
N ARG A 362 21.06 17.47 9.77
CA ARG A 362 20.90 18.47 10.83
C ARG A 362 22.22 18.74 11.56
N ASP A 363 23.03 17.72 11.82
CA ASP A 363 24.33 17.87 12.46
C ASP A 363 25.33 18.61 11.57
N VAL A 364 25.33 18.36 10.26
CA VAL A 364 26.16 19.10 9.28
C VAL A 364 25.78 20.58 9.24
N PHE A 365 24.49 20.91 9.29
CA PHE A 365 24.04 22.31 9.33
C PHE A 365 24.34 22.99 10.66
N LYS A 366 24.15 22.30 11.80
CA LYS A 366 24.52 22.84 13.12
C LYS A 366 26.01 23.15 13.23
N ALA A 367 26.88 22.28 12.70
CA ALA A 367 28.33 22.50 12.69
C ALA A 367 28.75 23.74 11.91
N ARG A 368 27.95 24.16 10.92
CA ARG A 368 28.18 25.38 10.15
C ARG A 368 27.82 26.66 10.93
N ASP A 369 26.80 26.59 11.77
CA ASP A 369 26.36 27.71 12.60
C ASP A 369 27.26 27.93 13.83
N THR A 370 27.92 26.87 14.31
CA THR A 370 28.88 26.95 15.44
C THR A 370 30.30 27.26 15.01
N ALA A 371 30.59 27.35 13.70
CA ALA A 371 31.89 27.81 13.23
C ALA A 371 32.17 29.21 13.79
N PRO A 372 33.24 29.41 14.58
CA PRO A 372 33.49 30.67 15.27
C PRO A 372 33.54 31.78 14.24
N ARG A 373 32.54 32.67 14.29
CA ARG A 373 32.50 33.89 13.51
C ARG A 373 33.87 34.57 13.73
N PRO A 374 34.70 34.74 12.69
CA PRO A 374 36.06 35.22 12.87
C PRO A 374 35.97 36.54 13.65
N ALA A 375 36.57 36.55 14.85
CA ALA A 375 36.60 37.69 15.76
C ALA A 375 37.48 38.85 15.23
N ALA A 376 37.58 38.99 13.91
CA ALA A 376 38.37 39.98 13.21
C ALA A 376 37.45 41.12 12.73
N LEU A 377 36.95 41.93 13.68
CA LEU A 377 36.46 43.30 13.43
C LEU A 377 36.27 44.14 14.70
N GLY A 378 36.63 43.63 15.89
CA GLY A 378 36.40 44.29 17.18
C GLY A 378 37.60 45.02 17.81
N ALA A 379 38.68 45.31 17.07
CA ALA A 379 39.89 45.93 17.65
C ALA A 379 40.27 47.31 17.08
N ALA A 380 39.37 48.01 16.36
CA ALA A 380 39.69 49.31 15.74
C ALA A 380 39.00 50.54 16.38
N ALA A 381 38.11 50.37 17.37
CA ALA A 381 37.25 51.47 17.87
C ALA A 381 37.62 52.05 19.25
N HIS A 382 38.88 51.93 19.69
CA HIS A 382 39.33 52.54 20.96
C HIS A 382 40.61 53.39 20.79
N ARG A 383 40.55 54.38 19.91
CA ARG A 383 41.46 55.54 19.90
C ARG A 383 40.69 56.78 19.49
N GLN A 384 40.37 57.64 20.47
CA GLN A 384 40.44 59.11 20.42
C GLN A 384 39.36 59.74 21.30
N ALA A 385 39.79 60.23 22.47
CA ALA A 385 39.32 61.50 23.00
C ALA A 385 40.35 61.98 24.05
N ALA A 386 41.35 62.72 23.57
CA ALA A 386 42.21 63.53 24.41
C ALA A 386 41.50 64.87 24.72
N PRO A 387 41.53 65.38 25.97
CA PRO A 387 40.97 66.69 26.29
C PRO A 387 41.89 67.81 25.83
N LYS A 388 41.32 68.78 25.12
CA LYS A 388 41.98 69.98 24.62
C LYS A 388 42.06 71.02 25.74
N VAL A 389 43.28 71.34 26.18
CA VAL A 389 43.62 72.49 27.03
C VAL A 389 43.76 73.75 26.16
N ALA A 390 43.14 74.85 26.59
CA ALA A 390 43.46 76.25 26.27
C ALA A 390 42.62 77.10 27.25
N GLU A 391 43.17 77.70 28.32
CA GLU A 391 43.99 78.92 28.37
C GLU A 391 43.44 80.07 27.49
N GLY A 392 43.03 81.12 28.20
CA GLY A 392 42.46 82.37 27.70
C GLY A 392 41.83 83.15 28.84
#